data_AF-A0A814YCY6-F1
#
_entry.id   AF-A0A814YCY6-F1
#
_cell.length_a   1.000
_cell.length_b   1.000
_cell.length_c   1.000
_cell.angle_alpha   90.00
_cell.angle_beta   90.00
_cell.angle_gamma   90.00
#
_symmetry.space_group_name_H-M   'P 1'
#
loop_
_entity.id
_entity.type
_entity.pdbx_description
1 polymer ?
#
loop_
_entity_poly.entity_id
_entity_poly.type
_entity_poly.pdbx_seq_one_letter_code
_entity_poly.pdbx_strand_id
1 'polypeptide(L)'
;MNLRIGTGGDFPEAVLDGLDAACTLTWREKADHLLFHILDAPPHGRIYHTSKNDKWPDGCPCEKVASDVLDKMKKKNITYHVLRCSNHLNMMITEFKKYIDVKALTFDDKITFENIITRQVCQRLIDTEMTLKKT
;
A
#
# COMPACT_ATOMS: atom_id res chain seq x y z
N MET A 1 10.05 5.38 20.59
CA MET A 1 9.49 6.13 19.46
C MET A 1 8.06 6.49 19.82
N ASN A 2 7.74 7.77 19.96
CA ASN A 2 6.38 8.21 20.26
C ASN A 2 5.70 8.60 18.94
N LEU A 3 4.72 7.81 18.50
CA LEU A 3 3.92 8.13 17.32
C LEU A 3 2.94 9.25 17.70
N ARG A 4 2.80 10.23 16.82
CA ARG A 4 1.82 11.33 16.94
C ARG A 4 1.02 11.41 15.66
N ILE A 5 -0.24 11.83 15.78
CA ILE A 5 -1.05 12.15 14.61
C ILE A 5 -0.52 13.44 13.96
N GLY A 6 -0.30 13.40 12.65
CA GLY A 6 -0.12 14.59 11.82
C GLY A 6 -1.44 14.91 11.10
N THR A 7 -1.61 16.14 10.63
CA THR A 7 -2.77 16.53 9.83
C THR A 7 -2.30 17.25 8.57
N GLY A 8 -2.92 16.95 7.41
CA GLY A 8 -2.72 17.68 6.15
C GLY A 8 -3.74 18.81 5.93
N GLY A 9 -4.88 18.74 6.64
CA GLY A 9 -5.97 19.71 6.54
C GLY A 9 -6.72 19.65 5.20
N ASP A 10 -6.57 18.56 4.46
CA ASP A 10 -7.44 18.12 3.36
C ASP A 10 -7.68 16.61 3.47
N PHE A 11 -8.51 16.08 2.57
CA PHE A 11 -8.93 14.67 2.61
C PHE A 11 -7.87 13.69 2.10
N PRO A 12 -7.20 13.93 0.95
CA PRO A 12 -6.13 13.04 0.48
C PRO A 12 -4.85 13.24 1.30
N GLU A 13 -4.01 12.21 1.34
CA GLU A 13 -2.79 12.18 2.16
C GLU A 13 -1.54 11.91 1.29
N ALA A 14 -0.35 12.08 1.87
CA ALA A 14 0.94 11.85 1.21
C ALA A 14 1.28 10.35 1.03
N VAL A 15 0.37 9.57 0.44
CA VAL A 15 0.47 8.12 0.26
C VAL A 15 1.66 7.73 -0.61
N LEU A 16 1.90 8.45 -1.72
CA LEU A 16 2.99 8.13 -2.65
C LEU A 16 4.37 8.41 -2.04
N ASP A 17 4.51 9.46 -1.24
CA ASP A 17 5.74 9.77 -0.50
C ASP A 17 6.10 8.65 0.48
N GLY A 18 5.10 8.17 1.23
CA GLY A 18 5.28 7.05 2.16
C GLY A 18 5.73 5.76 1.44
N LEU A 19 5.15 5.47 0.28
CA LEU A 19 5.53 4.31 -0.54
C LEU A 19 6.92 4.47 -1.18
N ASP A 20 7.28 5.66 -1.65
CA ASP A 20 8.62 5.94 -2.18
C ASP A 20 9.68 5.82 -1.07
N ALA A 21 9.40 6.33 0.13
CA ALA A 21 10.25 6.15 1.30
C ALA A 21 10.39 4.67 1.70
N ALA A 22 9.31 3.88 1.60
CA ALA A 22 9.40 2.43 1.82
C ALA A 22 10.33 1.74 0.81
N CYS A 23 10.46 2.27 -0.41
CA CYS A 23 11.41 1.76 -1.40
C CYS A 23 12.87 2.07 -1.03
N THR A 24 13.14 3.10 -0.23
CA THR A 24 14.50 3.44 0.21
C THR A 24 14.97 2.62 1.41
N LEU A 25 14.10 1.84 2.06
CA LEU A 25 14.49 0.95 3.14
C LEU A 25 15.46 -0.13 2.64
N THR A 26 16.32 -0.60 3.55
CA THR A 26 17.19 -1.76 3.28
C THR A 26 16.38 -3.04 3.40
N TRP A 27 15.92 -3.54 2.26
CA TRP A 27 15.27 -4.83 2.14
C TRP A 27 16.34 -5.91 1.97
N ARG A 28 16.34 -6.93 2.84
CA ARG A 28 17.34 -8.01 2.84
C ARG A 28 17.27 -8.81 1.54
N GLU A 29 18.41 -8.97 0.88
CA GLU A 29 18.50 -9.82 -0.31
C GLU A 29 18.06 -11.26 0.01
N LYS A 30 17.30 -11.88 -0.91
CA LYS A 30 16.71 -13.23 -0.75
C LYS A 30 15.74 -13.36 0.44
N ALA A 31 14.93 -12.34 0.70
CA ALA A 31 13.80 -12.40 1.62
C ALA A 31 12.47 -12.15 0.90
N ASP A 32 11.38 -12.59 1.50
CA ASP A 32 10.05 -12.10 1.14
C ASP A 32 9.88 -10.68 1.66
N HIS A 33 9.51 -9.75 0.78
CA HIS A 33 9.22 -8.37 1.13
C HIS A 33 7.72 -8.16 1.18
N LEU A 34 7.18 -7.99 2.38
CA LEU A 34 5.75 -7.77 2.61
C LEU A 34 5.56 -6.35 3.14
N LEU A 35 4.75 -5.56 2.43
CA LEU A 35 4.34 -4.23 2.89
C LEU A 35 2.84 -4.25 3.20
N PHE A 36 2.50 -3.96 4.46
CA PHE A 36 1.12 -3.81 4.92
C PHE A 36 0.84 -2.33 5.15
N HIS A 37 -0.01 -1.74 4.30
CA HIS A 37 -0.37 -0.33 4.35
C HIS A 37 -1.78 -0.19 4.89
N ILE A 38 -1.89 0.42 6.07
CA ILE A 38 -3.15 0.73 6.73
C ILE A 38 -3.44 2.20 6.46
N LEU A 39 -4.55 2.49 5.81
CA LEU A 39 -4.93 3.85 5.46
C LEU A 39 -6.45 3.95 5.29
N ASP A 40 -6.97 5.16 5.44
CA ASP A 40 -8.36 5.55 5.25
C ASP A 40 -8.54 6.59 4.11
N ALA A 41 -7.45 7.27 3.72
CA ALA A 41 -7.42 8.28 2.67
C ALA A 41 -6.51 7.91 1.48
N PRO A 42 -6.90 8.23 0.23
CA PRO A 42 -6.10 8.03 -0.98
C PRO A 42 -5.01 9.12 -1.16
N PRO A 43 -4.06 8.95 -2.10
CA PRO A 43 -3.16 10.02 -2.52
C PRO A 43 -3.90 11.17 -3.20
N HIS A 44 -3.27 12.34 -3.21
CA HIS A 44 -3.66 13.48 -4.06
C HIS A 44 -3.74 13.09 -5.54
N GLY A 45 -4.73 13.65 -6.24
CA GLY A 45 -4.91 13.46 -7.69
C GLY A 45 -6.30 12.93 -8.04
N ARG A 46 -6.95 13.57 -9.02
CA ARG A 46 -8.33 13.26 -9.45
C ARG A 46 -8.55 11.81 -9.92
N ILE A 47 -7.49 11.10 -10.28
CA ILE A 47 -7.59 9.69 -10.69
C ILE A 47 -7.75 8.74 -9.49
N TYR A 48 -7.42 9.18 -8.28
CA TYR A 48 -7.45 8.34 -7.07
C TYR A 48 -8.68 8.56 -6.19
N HIS A 49 -9.42 9.66 -6.39
CA HIS A 49 -10.63 9.98 -5.63
C HIS A 49 -11.52 11.04 -6.32
N THR A 50 -12.73 11.24 -5.80
CA THR A 50 -13.68 12.28 -6.25
C THR A 50 -13.79 13.48 -5.30
N SER A 51 -12.94 13.58 -4.26
CA SER A 51 -12.98 14.68 -3.30
C SER A 51 -12.79 16.05 -3.96
N LYS A 52 -13.62 17.02 -3.59
CA LYS A 52 -13.50 18.44 -4.00
C LYS A 52 -12.55 19.24 -3.10
N ASN A 53 -12.16 18.67 -1.97
CA ASN A 53 -11.31 19.33 -0.97
C ASN A 53 -9.82 19.01 -1.18
N ASP A 54 -9.46 18.30 -2.25
CA ASP A 54 -8.06 18.05 -2.59
C ASP A 54 -7.39 19.37 -3.00
N LYS A 55 -6.38 19.79 -2.23
CA LYS A 55 -5.60 21.00 -2.54
C LYS A 55 -4.67 20.78 -3.74
N TRP A 56 -4.40 19.53 -4.10
CA TRP A 56 -3.45 19.12 -5.13
C TRP A 56 -4.08 18.15 -6.16
N PRO A 57 -5.18 18.54 -6.81
CA PRO A 57 -5.98 17.63 -7.64
C PRO A 57 -5.30 17.20 -8.94
N ASP A 58 -4.25 17.92 -9.36
CA ASP A 58 -3.40 17.61 -10.51
C ASP A 58 -2.14 16.82 -10.12
N GLY A 59 -1.96 16.51 -8.83
CA GLY A 59 -0.82 15.78 -8.30
C GLY A 59 -0.11 16.54 -7.18
N CYS A 60 0.54 15.79 -6.29
CA CYS A 60 1.31 16.29 -5.17
C CYS A 60 2.52 17.14 -5.63
N PRO A 61 2.83 18.27 -4.95
CA PRO A 61 4.05 19.07 -5.22
C PRO A 61 5.37 18.33 -5.06
N CYS A 62 5.33 17.15 -4.42
CA CYS A 62 6.45 16.24 -4.29
C CYS A 62 6.84 15.53 -5.60
N GLU A 63 6.05 15.70 -6.66
CA GLU A 63 6.27 15.19 -8.03
C GLU A 63 6.37 13.66 -8.12
N LYS A 64 5.94 12.93 -7.08
CA LYS A 64 5.89 11.47 -7.09
C LYS A 64 4.72 11.00 -7.94
N VAL A 65 5.01 10.17 -8.94
CA VAL A 65 4.01 9.55 -9.81
C VAL A 65 3.85 8.08 -9.44
N ALA A 66 2.60 7.59 -9.39
CA ALA A 66 2.33 6.21 -8.97
C ALA A 66 3.00 5.18 -9.87
N SER A 67 3.08 5.41 -11.19
CA SER A 67 3.78 4.48 -12.10
C SER A 67 5.22 4.23 -11.65
N ASP A 68 5.94 5.31 -11.29
CA ASP A 68 7.35 5.24 -10.95
C ASP A 68 7.55 4.61 -9.57
N VAL A 69 6.74 5.03 -8.58
CA VAL A 69 6.83 4.51 -7.21
C VAL A 69 6.46 3.03 -7.17
N LEU A 70 5.37 2.63 -7.83
CA LEU A 70 4.92 1.25 -7.84
C LEU A 70 5.85 0.35 -8.68
N ASP A 71 6.46 0.86 -9.74
CA ASP A 71 7.50 0.14 -10.48
C ASP A 71 8.77 -0.09 -9.63
N LYS A 72 9.18 0.88 -8.79
CA LYS A 72 10.25 0.66 -7.80
C LYS A 72 9.90 -0.45 -6.81
N MET A 73 8.67 -0.47 -6.31
CA MET A 73 8.19 -1.54 -5.42
C MET A 73 8.25 -2.91 -6.11
N LYS A 74 7.80 -2.97 -7.37
CA LYS A 74 7.84 -4.18 -8.20
C LYS A 74 9.26 -4.69 -8.40
N LYS A 75 10.20 -3.81 -8.76
CA LYS A 75 11.63 -4.13 -8.93
C LYS A 75 12.27 -4.66 -7.65
N LYS A 76 11.79 -4.21 -6.49
CA LYS A 76 12.21 -4.70 -5.17
C LYS A 76 11.45 -5.94 -4.71
N ASN A 77 10.58 -6.52 -5.55
CA ASN A 77 9.74 -7.67 -5.21
C ASN A 77 8.90 -7.46 -3.94
N ILE A 78 8.41 -6.23 -3.72
CA ILE A 78 7.57 -5.90 -2.57
C ILE A 78 6.13 -6.34 -2.87
N THR A 79 5.61 -7.27 -2.07
CA THR A 79 4.19 -7.64 -2.10
C THR A 79 3.38 -6.63 -1.31
N TYR A 80 2.50 -5.91 -2.01
CA TYR A 80 1.75 -4.81 -1.44
C TYR A 80 0.35 -5.24 -0.95
N HIS A 81 0.12 -5.09 0.35
CA HIS A 81 -1.16 -5.36 1.01
C HIS A 81 -1.76 -4.04 1.48
N VAL A 82 -2.98 -3.75 1.03
CA VAL A 82 -3.74 -2.58 1.45
C VAL A 82 -4.78 -3.02 2.46
N LEU A 83 -4.60 -2.65 3.71
CA LEU A 83 -5.62 -2.80 4.74
C LEU A 83 -6.51 -1.57 4.72
N ARG A 84 -7.65 -1.75 4.08
CA ARG A 84 -8.56 -0.69 3.70
C ARG A 84 -9.47 -0.32 4.87
N CYS A 85 -9.30 0.88 5.44
CA CYS A 85 -10.17 1.39 6.50
C CYS A 85 -11.40 2.15 5.99
N SER A 86 -11.47 2.46 4.69
CA SER A 86 -12.57 3.21 4.09
C SER A 86 -12.82 2.87 2.62
N ASN A 87 -14.05 3.07 2.15
CA ASN A 87 -14.44 2.92 0.74
C ASN A 87 -13.80 4.00 -0.17
N HIS A 88 -13.26 5.09 0.39
CA HIS A 88 -12.60 6.13 -0.40
C HIS A 88 -11.33 5.65 -1.13
N LEU A 89 -10.81 4.49 -0.76
CA LEU A 89 -9.61 3.89 -1.35
C LEU A 89 -9.89 3.07 -2.61
N ASN A 90 -11.16 2.86 -2.97
CA ASN A 90 -11.52 1.97 -4.09
C ASN A 90 -10.92 2.43 -5.43
N MET A 91 -10.93 3.75 -5.69
CA MET A 91 -10.35 4.33 -6.90
C MET A 91 -8.82 4.19 -6.91
N MET A 92 -8.16 4.56 -5.82
CA MET A 92 -6.71 4.33 -5.64
C MET A 92 -6.33 2.86 -5.88
N ILE A 93 -7.02 1.90 -5.25
CA ILE A 93 -6.74 0.47 -5.42
C ILE A 93 -6.92 0.05 -6.88
N THR A 94 -7.99 0.52 -7.54
CA THR A 94 -8.24 0.23 -8.96
C THR A 94 -7.13 0.78 -9.85
N GLU A 95 -6.69 2.00 -9.58
CA GLU A 95 -5.61 2.64 -10.33
C GLU A 95 -4.26 1.94 -10.10
N PHE A 96 -3.92 1.61 -8.85
CA PHE A 96 -2.65 0.96 -8.50
C PHE A 96 -2.53 -0.45 -9.08
N LYS A 97 -3.65 -1.18 -9.19
CA LYS A 97 -3.71 -2.52 -9.82
C LYS A 97 -3.28 -2.53 -11.29
N LYS A 98 -3.23 -1.38 -11.96
CA LYS A 98 -2.68 -1.27 -13.32
C LYS A 98 -1.17 -1.47 -13.37
N TYR A 99 -0.46 -1.22 -12.26
CA TYR A 99 1.00 -1.22 -12.22
C TYR A 99 1.58 -2.44 -11.47
N ILE A 100 0.95 -2.85 -10.38
CA ILE A 100 1.38 -3.96 -9.52
C ILE A 100 0.20 -4.78 -9.02
N ASP A 101 0.48 -5.99 -8.50
CA ASP A 101 -0.51 -6.74 -7.74
C ASP A 101 -0.78 -6.04 -6.39
N VAL A 102 -2.05 -5.80 -6.10
CA VAL A 102 -2.50 -5.13 -4.87
C VAL A 102 -3.47 -6.04 -4.14
N LYS A 103 -3.02 -6.55 -2.99
CA LYS A 103 -3.83 -7.38 -2.09
C LYS A 103 -4.65 -6.48 -1.17
N ALA A 104 -5.84 -6.10 -1.63
CA ALA A 104 -6.77 -5.33 -0.82
C ALA A 104 -7.48 -6.22 0.20
N LEU A 105 -7.37 -5.86 1.47
CA LEU A 105 -7.90 -6.55 2.63
C LEU A 105 -8.84 -5.60 3.38
N THR A 106 -9.90 -6.14 3.96
CA THR A 106 -10.87 -5.38 4.76
C THR A 106 -10.90 -5.90 6.18
N PHE A 107 -11.19 -5.00 7.12
CA PHE A 107 -11.58 -5.39 8.47
C PHE A 107 -13.06 -5.74 8.46
N ASP A 108 -13.42 -6.86 9.06
CA ASP A 108 -14.77 -7.10 9.55
C ASP A 108 -14.70 -7.24 11.07
N ASP A 109 -15.84 -7.07 11.76
CA ASP A 109 -15.89 -7.05 13.23
C ASP A 109 -15.37 -8.35 13.90
N LYS A 110 -15.20 -9.44 13.13
CA LYS A 110 -14.73 -10.74 13.62
C LYS A 110 -13.24 -10.96 13.39
N ILE A 111 -12.59 -10.16 12.54
CA ILE A 111 -11.20 -10.35 12.14
C ILE A 111 -10.35 -9.18 12.65
N THR A 112 -9.43 -9.47 13.56
CA THR A 112 -8.45 -8.49 14.04
C THR A 112 -7.31 -8.29 13.03
N PHE A 113 -6.63 -7.15 13.14
CA PHE A 113 -5.45 -6.83 12.33
C PHE A 113 -4.36 -7.91 12.41
N GLU A 114 -4.09 -8.42 13.60
CA GLU A 114 -3.09 -9.46 13.86
C GLU A 114 -3.44 -10.75 13.10
N ASN A 115 -4.72 -11.11 13.05
CA ASN A 115 -5.18 -12.29 12.32
C ASN A 115 -5.00 -12.13 10.81
N ILE A 116 -5.22 -10.93 10.28
CA ILE A 116 -5.00 -10.63 8.85
C ILE A 116 -3.52 -10.83 8.51
N ILE A 117 -2.62 -10.18 9.25
CA ILE A 117 -1.18 -10.29 9.00
C ILE A 117 -0.71 -11.73 9.13
N THR A 118 -1.07 -12.39 10.24
CA THR A 118 -0.67 -13.77 10.51
C THR A 118 -1.09 -14.69 9.36
N ARG A 119 -2.35 -14.57 8.91
CA ARG A 119 -2.85 -15.35 7.77
C ARG A 119 -2.08 -15.09 6.48
N GLN A 120 -1.79 -13.83 6.14
CA GLN A 120 -1.06 -13.50 4.91
C GLN A 120 0.37 -14.04 4.95
N VAL A 121 1.05 -13.92 6.09
CA VAL A 121 2.40 -14.46 6.28
C VAL A 121 2.41 -15.98 6.20
N CYS A 122 1.51 -16.66 6.91
CA CYS A 122 1.41 -18.12 6.88
C CYS A 122 1.11 -18.64 5.47
N GLN A 123 0.18 -18.01 4.74
CA GLN A 123 -0.12 -18.41 3.36
C GLN A 123 1.12 -18.28 2.48
N ARG A 124 1.87 -17.17 2.61
CA ARG A 124 3.09 -16.96 1.83
C ARG A 124 4.15 -18.03 2.10
N LEU A 125 4.34 -18.41 3.36
CA LEU A 125 5.28 -19.48 3.75
C LEU A 125 4.89 -20.82 3.11
N ILE A 126 3.60 -21.18 3.17
CA ILE A 126 3.08 -22.41 2.56
C ILE A 126 3.34 -22.41 1.05
N ASP A 127 3.04 -21.31 0.37
CA ASP A 127 3.22 -21.20 -1.08
C ASP A 127 4.71 -21.33 -1.46
N THR A 128 5.61 -20.74 -0.67
CA THR A 128 7.06 -20.86 -0.86
C THR A 128 7.54 -22.30 -0.66
N GLU A 129 7.12 -22.98 0.41
CA GLU A 129 7.45 -24.39 0.66
C GLU A 129 6.95 -25.32 -0.46
N MET A 130 5.73 -25.10 -0.94
CA MET A 130 5.16 -25.87 -2.05
C MET A 130 5.91 -25.64 -3.37
N THR A 131 6.44 -24.44 -3.58
CA THR A 131 7.23 -24.12 -4.78
C THR A 131 8.60 -24.76 -4.72
N LEU A 132 9.25 -24.80 -3.54
CA LEU A 132 10.54 -25.44 -3.33
C LEU A 132 10.49 -26.98 -3.45
N LYS A 133 9.35 -27.61 -3.14
CA LYS A 133 9.18 -29.08 -3.28
C LYS A 133 9.00 -29.56 -4.73
N LYS A 134 8.84 -28.64 -5.70
CA LYS A 134 8.60 -28.96 -7.13
C LYS A 134 9.86 -28.89 -8.00
N THR A 135 11.03 -28.58 -7.42
CA THR A 135 12.35 -28.61 -8.06
C THR A 135 13.15 -29.80 -7.59
#